data_AF-A0A8I1AXR8-F1
#
_entry.id   AF-A0A8I1AXR8-F1
#
_cell.length_a   1.000
_cell.length_b   1.000
_cell.length_c   1.000
_cell.angle_alpha   90.00
_cell.angle_beta   90.00
_cell.angle_gamma   90.00
#
_symmetry.space_group_name_H-M   'P 1'
#
loop_
_entity.id
_entity.type
_entity.pdbx_description
1 polymer ?
#
loop_
_entity_poly.entity_id
_entity_poly.type
_entity_poly.pdbx_seq_one_letter_code
_entity_poly.pdbx_strand_id
1 'polypeptide(L)'
;THRLAAGDYATRIERTSDDELDALVNDFNRMAQALDDTERNRRAFIADISHELRTPLAVVRAELEAIEDGIRPLDRANLGALRGEIRQLG
;
A
#
# COMPACT_ATOMS: atom_id res chain seq x y z
N THR A 1 1.32 -7.78 -26.46
CA THR A 1 0.67 -6.74 -25.63
C THR A 1 -0.37 -7.31 -24.65
N HIS A 2 -1.07 -8.42 -24.96
CA HIS A 2 -2.10 -8.99 -24.06
C HIS A 2 -1.64 -9.27 -22.62
N ARG A 3 -0.41 -9.78 -22.40
CA ARG A 3 0.15 -9.99 -21.06
C ARG A 3 0.29 -8.69 -20.25
N LEU A 4 0.83 -7.65 -20.88
CA LEU A 4 0.95 -6.32 -20.27
C LEU A 4 -0.43 -5.74 -19.92
N ALA A 5 -1.41 -5.89 -20.82
CA ALA A 5 -2.79 -5.47 -20.57
C ALA A 5 -3.50 -6.27 -19.47
N ALA A 6 -3.04 -7.51 -19.21
CA ALA A 6 -3.52 -8.35 -18.11
C ALA A 6 -2.81 -8.08 -16.77
N GLY A 7 -1.89 -7.09 -16.72
CA GLY A 7 -1.17 -6.70 -15.50
C GLY A 7 0.19 -7.38 -15.30
N ASP A 8 0.67 -8.15 -16.28
CA ASP A 8 2.01 -8.73 -16.24
C ASP A 8 3.05 -7.72 -16.77
N TYR A 9 3.37 -6.76 -15.90
CA TYR A 9 4.32 -5.67 -16.20
C TYR A 9 5.79 -6.10 -16.23
N ALA A 10 6.10 -7.34 -15.84
CA ALA A 10 7.43 -7.92 -15.98
C ALA A 10 7.72 -8.39 -17.43
N THR A 11 6.72 -8.39 -18.31
CA THR A 11 6.87 -8.75 -19.72
C THR A 11 7.89 -7.85 -20.41
N ARG A 12 8.85 -8.45 -21.13
CA ARG A 12 9.82 -7.76 -21.98
C ARG A 12 9.84 -8.38 -23.37
N ILE A 13 10.11 -7.57 -24.37
CA ILE A 13 10.37 -8.03 -25.75
C ILE A 13 11.88 -8.05 -25.95
N GLU A 14 12.41 -9.17 -26.43
CA GLU A 14 13.82 -9.31 -26.80
C GLU A 14 14.16 -8.37 -27.94
N ARG A 15 15.36 -7.77 -27.90
CA ARG A 15 15.81 -6.87 -28.96
C ARG A 15 16.12 -7.65 -30.23
N THR A 16 15.82 -7.04 -31.37
CA THR A 16 16.05 -7.61 -32.71
C THR A 16 16.91 -6.67 -33.53
N SER A 17 17.72 -7.20 -34.44
CA SER A 17 18.68 -6.43 -35.25
C SER A 17 18.06 -5.58 -36.38
N ASP A 18 16.76 -5.27 -36.30
CA ASP A 18 16.01 -4.55 -37.33
C ASP A 18 15.66 -3.16 -36.79
N ASP A 19 16.33 -2.12 -37.32
CA ASP A 19 16.44 -0.79 -36.71
C ASP A 19 15.07 -0.11 -36.49
N GLU A 20 14.11 -0.31 -37.40
CA GLU A 20 12.77 0.29 -37.30
C GLU A 20 11.92 -0.37 -36.20
N LEU A 21 12.09 -1.69 -35.99
CA LEU A 21 11.40 -2.42 -34.94
C LEU A 21 12.08 -2.23 -33.57
N ASP A 22 13.38 -1.98 -33.55
CA ASP A 22 14.14 -1.83 -32.32
C ASP A 22 13.69 -0.58 -31.52
N ALA A 23 13.32 0.51 -32.20
CA ALA A 23 12.73 1.69 -31.58
C ALA A 23 11.39 1.38 -30.87
N LEU A 24 10.50 0.64 -31.53
CA LEU A 24 9.21 0.23 -30.95
C LEU A 24 9.40 -0.73 -29.77
N VAL A 25 10.34 -1.66 -29.87
CA VAL A 25 10.70 -2.58 -28.78
C VAL A 25 11.21 -1.80 -27.56
N ASN A 26 12.06 -0.79 -27.78
CA ASN A 26 12.56 0.06 -26.71
C ASN A 26 11.44 0.86 -26.03
N ASP A 27 10.54 1.48 -26.81
CA ASP A 27 9.40 2.21 -26.25
C ASP A 27 8.43 1.29 -25.49
N PHE A 28 8.17 0.09 -26.01
CA PHE A 28 7.35 -0.91 -25.32
C PHE A 28 7.98 -1.33 -23.98
N ASN A 29 9.27 -1.67 -23.98
CA ASN A 29 9.97 -2.08 -22.77
C ASN A 29 10.04 -0.94 -21.74
N ARG A 30 10.20 0.32 -22.18
CA ARG A 30 10.16 1.50 -21.30
C ARG A 30 8.78 1.67 -20.67
N MET A 31 7.71 1.50 -21.45
CA MET A 31 6.33 1.56 -20.93
C MET A 31 6.07 0.44 -19.93
N ALA A 32 6.48 -0.79 -20.25
CA ALA A 32 6.35 -1.93 -19.35
C ALA A 32 7.09 -1.68 -18.03
N GLN A 33 8.30 -1.14 -18.08
CA GLN A 33 9.08 -0.78 -16.89
C GLN A 33 8.36 0.29 -16.04
N ALA A 34 7.86 1.36 -16.66
CA ALA A 34 7.16 2.43 -15.94
C ALA A 34 5.89 1.93 -15.22
N LEU A 35 5.15 1.02 -15.84
CA LEU A 35 3.98 0.39 -15.22
C LEU A 35 4.37 -0.53 -14.06
N ASP A 36 5.43 -1.32 -14.25
CA ASP A 36 5.97 -2.23 -13.25
C ASP A 36 6.43 -1.48 -11.99
N ASP A 37 7.16 -0.37 -12.16
CA ASP A 37 7.61 0.48 -11.06
C ASP A 37 6.43 1.19 -10.37
N THR A 38 5.44 1.64 -11.13
CA THR A 38 4.21 2.22 -10.56
C THR A 38 3.46 1.21 -9.70
N GLU A 39 3.31 -0.03 -10.17
CA GLU A 39 2.61 -1.07 -9.42
C GLU A 39 3.40 -1.52 -8.17
N ARG A 40 4.73 -1.60 -8.27
CA ARG A 40 5.60 -1.83 -7.10
C ARG A 40 5.43 -0.75 -6.05
N ASN A 41 5.51 0.52 -6.46
CA ASN A 41 5.36 1.65 -5.55
C ASN A 41 3.97 1.68 -4.91
N ARG A 42 2.92 1.39 -5.69
CA ARG A 42 1.54 1.27 -5.17
C ARG A 42 1.44 0.19 -4.10
N ARG A 43 2.01 -1.00 -4.34
CA ARG A 43 2.00 -2.11 -3.37
C ARG A 43 2.80 -1.78 -2.11
N ALA A 44 3.97 -1.19 -2.26
CA ALA A 44 4.81 -0.75 -1.13
C ALA A 44 4.05 0.28 -0.28
N PHE A 45 3.49 1.31 -0.91
CA PHE A 45 2.70 2.33 -0.23
C PHE A 45 1.51 1.75 0.55
N ILE A 46 0.76 0.81 -0.04
CA ILE A 46 -0.35 0.14 0.66
C ILE A 46 0.17 -0.68 1.85
N ALA A 47 1.29 -1.38 1.70
CA ALA A 47 1.91 -2.14 2.77
C ALA A 47 2.36 -1.22 3.92
N ASP A 48 3.02 -0.12 3.60
CA ASP A 48 3.51 0.86 4.57
C ASP A 48 2.35 1.48 5.36
N ILE A 49 1.29 1.95 4.68
CA ILE A 49 0.08 2.43 5.36
C ILE A 49 -0.53 1.34 6.26
N SER A 50 -0.61 0.10 5.77
CA SER A 50 -1.18 -1.00 6.56
C SER A 50 -0.36 -1.27 7.82
N HIS A 51 0.96 -1.14 7.74
CA HIS A 51 1.86 -1.27 8.88
C HIS A 51 1.71 -0.10 9.86
N GLU A 52 1.68 1.13 9.35
CA GLU A 52 1.52 2.33 10.16
C GLU A 52 0.17 2.37 10.89
N LEU A 53 -0.92 1.90 10.26
CA LEU A 53 -2.24 1.83 10.89
C LEU A 53 -2.39 0.68 11.88
N ARG A 54 -1.64 -0.42 11.74
CA ARG A 54 -1.76 -1.59 12.62
C ARG A 54 -1.47 -1.24 14.09
N THR A 55 -0.44 -0.45 14.34
CA THR A 55 -0.03 -0.04 15.69
C THR A 55 -1.10 0.79 16.42
N PRO A 56 -1.54 1.94 15.90
CA PRO A 56 -2.57 2.76 16.57
C PRO A 56 -3.91 2.03 16.69
N LEU A 57 -4.31 1.19 15.72
CA LEU A 57 -5.50 0.35 15.87
C LEU A 57 -5.35 -0.70 16.97
N ALA A 58 -4.15 -1.25 17.17
CA ALA A 58 -3.89 -2.17 18.27
C ALA A 58 -3.97 -1.44 19.64
N VAL A 59 -3.51 -0.19 19.71
CA VAL A 59 -3.63 0.64 20.92
C VAL A 59 -5.10 0.93 21.25
N VAL A 60 -5.88 1.39 20.27
CA VAL A 60 -7.32 1.65 20.45
C VAL A 60 -8.03 0.37 20.92
N ARG A 61 -7.71 -0.78 20.31
CA ARG A 61 -8.29 -2.07 20.72
C ARG A 61 -7.92 -2.43 22.16
N ALA A 62 -6.65 -2.31 22.55
CA ALA A 62 -6.21 -2.62 23.90
C ALA A 62 -6.86 -1.72 24.96
N GLU A 63 -7.05 -0.44 24.66
CA GLU A 63 -7.74 0.49 25.55
C GLU A 63 -9.24 0.14 25.70
N LEU A 64 -9.89 -0.32 24.63
CA LEU A 64 -11.27 -0.83 24.70
C LEU A 64 -11.37 -2.12 25.51
N GLU A 65 -10.48 -3.09 25.26
CA GLU A 65 -10.40 -4.35 26.02
C GLU A 65 -10.21 -4.06 27.53
N ALA A 66 -9.33 -3.12 27.90
CA ALA A 66 -9.12 -2.73 29.29
C ALA A 66 -10.37 -2.12 29.95
N ILE A 67 -11.22 -1.43 29.18
CA ILE A 67 -12.50 -0.91 29.69
C ILE A 67 -13.51 -2.05 29.87
N GLU A 68 -13.59 -2.97 28.91
CA GLU A 68 -14.48 -4.13 28.96
C GLU A 68 -14.15 -5.07 30.13
N ASP A 69 -12.86 -5.29 30.39
CA ASP A 69 -12.36 -6.09 31.52
C ASP A 69 -12.51 -5.37 32.88
N GLY A 70 -12.96 -4.12 32.89
CA GLY A 70 -13.10 -3.30 34.10
C GLY A 70 -11.78 -2.82 34.71
N ILE A 71 -10.66 -3.02 34.01
CA ILE A 71 -9.33 -2.53 34.40
C ILE A 71 -9.30 -0.99 34.35
N ARG A 72 -10.01 -0.41 33.37
CA ARG A 72 -10.21 1.03 33.25
C ARG A 72 -11.70 1.40 33.33
N PRO A 73 -12.05 2.47 34.06
CA PRO A 73 -13.45 2.91 34.13
C PRO A 73 -13.90 3.55 32.81
N LEU A 74 -15.15 3.32 32.41
CA LEU A 74 -15.79 4.06 31.33
C LEU A 74 -16.17 5.47 31.81
N ASP A 75 -15.25 6.42 31.68
CA ASP A 75 -15.45 7.81 32.07
C ASP A 75 -15.04 8.80 30.96
N ARG A 76 -15.29 10.09 31.19
CA ARG A 76 -14.95 11.14 30.21
C ARG A 76 -13.46 11.25 29.93
N ALA A 77 -12.59 10.89 30.87
CA ALA A 77 -11.14 10.99 30.69
C ALA A 77 -10.67 9.90 29.72
N ASN A 78 -11.07 8.64 29.95
CA ASN A 78 -10.71 7.51 29.09
C ASN A 78 -11.38 7.60 27.71
N LEU A 79 -12.63 8.05 27.63
CA LEU A 79 -13.27 8.37 26.34
C LEU A 79 -12.57 9.53 25.60
N GLY A 80 -12.04 10.49 26.36
CA GLY A 80 -11.23 11.59 25.82
C GLY A 80 -9.93 11.10 25.21
N ALA A 81 -9.24 10.18 25.88
CA ALA A 81 -8.00 9.55 25.43
C ALA A 81 -8.22 8.71 24.16
N LEU A 82 -9.22 7.82 24.13
CA LEU A 82 -9.59 7.03 22.95
C LEU A 82 -9.91 7.92 21.74
N ARG A 83 -10.66 9.00 21.95
CA ARG A 83 -10.98 9.96 20.87
C ARG A 83 -9.74 10.75 20.41
N GLY A 84 -8.75 10.93 21.28
CA GLY A 84 -7.45 11.50 20.93
C GLY A 84 -6.67 10.56 20.01
N GLU A 85 -6.62 9.28 20.35
CA GLU A 85 -5.95 8.24 19.56
C GLU A 85 -6.58 8.10 18.16
N ILE A 86 -7.92 8.08 18.08
CA ILE A 86 -8.65 8.04 16.81
C ILE A 86 -8.37 9.30 15.95
N ARG A 87 -8.15 10.46 16.57
CA ARG A 87 -7.77 11.70 15.86
C ARG A 87 -6.35 11.72 15.33
N GLN A 88 -5.48 10.80 15.76
CA GLN A 88 -4.15 10.66 15.16
C GLN A 88 -4.17 9.81 13.88
N LEU A 89 -5.30 9.13 13.61
CA LEU A 89 -5.48 8.28 12.43
C LEU A 89 -6.00 9.02 11.19
N GLY A 90 -6.41 10.29 11.30
CA GLY A 90 -6.92 11.12 10.20
C GLY A 90 -7.32 12.53 10.66
#